data_AF-A0A1F8JRI1-F1
#
_entry.id   AF-A0A1F8JRI1-F1
#
_cell.length_a   1.000
_cell.length_b   1.000
_cell.length_c   1.000
_cell.angle_alpha   90.00
_cell.angle_beta   90.00
_cell.angle_gamma   90.00
#
_symmetry.space_group_name_H-M   'P 1'
#
loop_
_entity.id
_entity.type
_entity.pdbx_description
1 polymer ?
#
loop_
_entity_poly.entity_id
_entity_poly.type
_entity_poly.pdbx_seq_one_letter_code
_entity_poly.pdbx_strand_id
1 'polypeptide(L)' 'MAKNRKLPDRSVVLKGLRGREGLTQEDLAKKMKLSRSSISKIETGKKLISPEEAKKLAKALKTKPRMFDRD' A
#
# COMPACT_ATOMS: atom_id res chain seq x y z
N MET A 1 -9.89 21.82 18.06
CA MET A 1 -9.75 21.80 16.58
C MET A 1 -8.99 20.55 16.16
N ALA A 2 -9.68 19.44 15.89
CA ALA A 2 -9.03 18.28 15.29
C ALA A 2 -8.69 18.63 13.85
N LYS A 3 -7.39 18.69 13.51
CA LYS A 3 -6.94 18.95 12.14
C LYS A 3 -7.55 17.89 11.23
N ASN A 4 -8.36 18.34 10.26
CA ASN A 4 -8.90 17.53 9.18
C ASN A 4 -7.75 17.12 8.25
N ARG A 5 -6.88 16.20 8.72
CA ARG A 5 -5.79 15.66 7.91
C ARG A 5 -6.40 14.65 6.95
N LYS A 6 -6.67 15.08 5.71
CA LYS A 6 -6.90 14.16 4.60
C LYS A 6 -5.73 13.18 4.58
N LEU A 7 -6.03 11.88 4.57
CA LEU A 7 -4.98 10.87 4.52
C LEU A 7 -4.16 11.07 3.24
N PRO A 8 -2.83 10.89 3.28
CA PRO A 8 -2.02 10.94 2.08
C PRO A 8 -2.51 9.87 1.08
N ASP A 9 -2.34 10.15 -0.21
CA ASP A 9 -2.69 9.19 -1.26
C ASP A 9 -2.08 7.82 -0.93
N ARG A 10 -2.91 6.78 -1.02
CA ARG A 10 -2.55 5.41 -0.69
C ARG A 10 -1.38 4.90 -1.50
N SER A 11 -1.22 5.41 -2.72
CA SER A 11 -0.05 5.13 -3.56
C SER A 11 1.25 5.54 -2.84
N VAL A 12 1.25 6.73 -2.22
CA VAL A 12 2.33 7.28 -1.39
C VAL A 12 2.45 6.51 -0.08
N VAL A 13 1.33 6.18 0.58
CA VAL A 13 1.33 5.38 1.82
C VAL A 13 1.97 4.02 1.59
N LEU A 14 1.60 3.33 0.51
CA LEU A 14 2.16 2.03 0.17
C LEU A 14 3.67 2.11 -0.04
N LYS A 15 4.12 3.07 -0.86
CA LYS A 15 5.54 3.25 -1.16
C LYS A 15 6.34 3.56 0.11
N GLY A 16 5.81 4.42 0.99
CA GLY A 16 6.42 4.78 2.26
C GLY A 16 6.52 3.60 3.23
N LEU A 17 5.43 2.85 3.41
CA LEU A 17 5.42 1.66 4.26
C LEU A 17 6.33 0.56 3.72
N ARG A 18 6.37 0.35 2.40
CA ARG A 18 7.31 -0.59 1.78
C ARG A 18 8.76 -0.21 2.08
N GLY A 19 9.10 1.07 1.92
CA GLY A 19 10.43 1.59 2.23
C GLY A 19 10.80 1.43 3.71
N ARG A 20 9.85 1.67 4.63
CA ARG A 20 10.04 1.46 6.07
C ARG A 20 10.41 0.01 6.41
N GLU A 21 9.82 -0.95 5.72
CA GLU A 21 10.14 -2.38 5.90
C GLU A 21 11.39 -2.83 5.12
N GLY A 22 12.10 -1.92 4.44
CA GLY A 22 13.31 -2.23 3.67
C GLY A 22 13.06 -3.09 2.42
N LEU A 23 11.82 -3.15 1.93
CA LEU A 23 11.43 -4.03 0.83
C LEU A 23 11.60 -3.34 -0.53
N THR A 24 12.07 -4.05 -1.54
CA THR A 24 11.93 -3.62 -2.94
C THR A 24 10.49 -3.87 -3.44
N GLN A 25 10.13 -3.31 -4.61
CA GLN A 25 8.84 -3.62 -5.24
C GLN A 25 8.71 -5.12 -5.56
N GLU A 26 9.84 -5.77 -5.89
CA GLU A 26 9.90 -7.21 -6.17
C GLU A 26 9.63 -8.04 -4.91
N ASP A 27 10.22 -7.65 -3.78
CA ASP A 27 10.01 -8.36 -2.51
C ASP A 27 8.56 -8.27 -2.03
N LEU A 28 7.97 -7.09 -2.15
CA LEU A 28 6.56 -6.91 -1.81
C LEU A 28 5.65 -7.69 -2.77
N ALA A 29 5.98 -7.71 -4.06
CA ALA A 29 5.24 -8.48 -5.06
C ALA A 29 5.23 -9.97 -4.73
N LYS A 30 6.38 -10.54 -4.37
CA LYS A 30 6.51 -11.94 -3.92
C LYS A 30 5.66 -12.23 -2.68
N LYS A 31 5.74 -11.36 -1.66
CA LYS A 31 4.92 -11.49 -0.43
C LYS A 31 3.41 -11.45 -0.73
N MET A 32 3.02 -10.65 -1.71
CA MET A 32 1.63 -10.44 -2.09
C MET A 32 1.10 -11.45 -3.12
N LYS A 33 1.96 -12.30 -3.70
CA LYS A 33 1.66 -13.13 -4.87
C LYS A 33 1.11 -12.30 -6.04
N LEU A 34 1.74 -11.16 -6.30
CA LEU A 34 1.43 -10.25 -7.40
C LEU A 34 2.67 -10.08 -8.29
N SER A 35 2.49 -9.45 -9.46
CA SER A 35 3.63 -9.01 -10.27
C SER A 35 4.23 -7.71 -9.72
N ARG A 36 5.54 -7.50 -9.90
CA ARG A 36 6.21 -6.22 -9.60
C ARG A 36 5.60 -5.04 -10.36
N SER A 37 5.12 -5.27 -11.59
CA SER A 37 4.35 -4.29 -12.37
C SER A 37 3.05 -3.89 -11.66
N SER A 38 2.35 -4.83 -11.03
CA SER A 38 1.15 -4.52 -10.24
C SER A 38 1.47 -3.63 -9.05
N ILE A 39 2.55 -3.92 -8.31
CA ILE A 39 3.01 -3.06 -7.20
C ILE A 39 3.34 -1.65 -7.71
N SER A 40 4.08 -1.55 -8.82
CA SER A 40 4.41 -0.26 -9.43
C SER A 40 3.16 0.54 -9.83
N LYS A 41 2.17 -0.11 -10.45
CA LYS A 41 0.89 0.55 -10.81
C LYS A 41 0.14 1.04 -9.58
N ILE A 42 0.16 0.31 -8.46
CA ILE A 42 -0.46 0.75 -7.22
C ILE A 42 0.30 1.96 -6.62
N GLU A 43 1.64 1.89 -6.54
CA GLU A 43 2.48 2.98 -6.02
C GLU A 43 2.46 4.25 -6.87
N THR A 44 1.95 4.17 -8.10
CA THR A 44 1.78 5.31 -9.01
C THR A 44 0.31 5.70 -9.22
N GLY A 45 -0.62 5.11 -8.46
CA GLY A 45 -2.05 5.41 -8.54
C GLY A 45 -2.76 4.88 -9.80
N LYS A 46 -2.05 4.16 -10.68
CA LYS A 46 -2.57 3.57 -11.93
C LYS A 46 -3.39 2.29 -11.72
N LYS A 47 -3.33 1.71 -10.52
CA LYS A 47 -4.15 0.56 -10.11
C LYS A 47 -4.71 0.82 -8.72
N LEU A 48 -6.01 0.57 -8.57
CA LEU A 48 -6.69 0.64 -7.28
C LEU A 48 -6.40 -0.61 -6.45
N ILE A 49 -6.30 -0.44 -5.13
CA ILE A 49 -6.13 -1.53 -4.17
C ILE A 49 -7.52 -2.12 -3.87
N SER A 50 -7.67 -3.43 -4.01
CA SER A 50 -8.89 -4.13 -3.59
C SER A 50 -8.94 -4.30 -2.05
N PRO A 51 -10.12 -4.51 -1.44
CA PRO A 51 -10.22 -4.77 0.00
C PRO A 51 -9.37 -5.96 0.46
N GLU A 52 -9.27 -7.01 -0.35
CA GLU A 52 -8.46 -8.18 -0.06
C GLU A 52 -6.95 -7.88 -0.17
N GLU A 53 -6.54 -7.09 -1.17
CA GLU A 53 -5.16 -6.60 -1.26
C GLU A 53 -4.81 -5.71 -0.06
N ALA A 54 -5.73 -4.84 0.39
CA ALA A 54 -5.53 -3.97 1.55
C ALA A 54 -5.28 -4.79 2.84
N LYS A 55 -6.03 -5.87 3.08
CA LYS A 55 -5.81 -6.78 4.22
C LYS A 55 -4.44 -7.45 4.15
N LYS A 56 -4.07 -7.97 2.96
CA LYS A 56 -2.77 -8.63 2.75
C LYS A 56 -1.59 -7.65 2.90
N LEU A 57 -1.72 -6.44 2.34
CA LEU A 57 -0.73 -5.37 2.48
C LEU A 57 -0.58 -4.95 3.94
N ALA A 58 -1.69 -4.80 4.67
CA ALA A 58 -1.66 -4.48 6.09
C ALA A 58 -0.87 -5.50 6.90
N LYS A 59 -1.08 -6.80 6.63
CA LYS A 59 -0.30 -7.88 7.24
C LYS A 59 1.18 -7.84 6.83
N ALA A 60 1.46 -7.70 5.54
CA ALA A 60 2.82 -7.71 5.01
C ALA A 60 3.67 -6.52 5.47
N LEU A 61 3.02 -5.37 5.71
CA LEU A 61 3.65 -4.09 6.05
C LEU A 61 3.41 -3.68 7.51
N LYS A 62 2.95 -4.61 8.36
CA LYS A 62 2.72 -4.39 9.81
C LYS A 62 1.95 -3.09 10.08
N THR A 63 0.79 -2.94 9.43
CA THR A 63 -0.08 -1.77 9.54
C THR A 63 -1.55 -2.17 9.58
N LYS A 64 -2.46 -1.19 9.54
CA LYS A 64 -3.91 -1.40 9.52
C LYS A 64 -4.47 -1.29 8.08
N PRO A 65 -5.48 -2.09 7.68
CA PRO A 65 -6.08 -2.02 6.34
C PRO A 65 -6.57 -0.62 5.96
N ARG A 66 -7.07 0.14 6.94
CA ARG A 66 -7.53 1.53 6.78
C ARG A 66 -6.53 2.51 6.18
N MET A 67 -5.25 2.15 6.19
CA MET A 67 -4.22 2.93 5.50
C MET A 67 -4.39 2.89 3.97
N PHE A 68 -5.24 1.98 3.46
CA PHE A 68 -5.50 1.75 2.04
C PHE A 68 -6.99 1.84 1.67
N ASP A 69 -7.87 2.32 2.57
CA ASP A 69 -9.33 2.35 2.37
C ASP A 69 -9.79 3.48 1.46
N ARG A 70 -10.80 3.20 0.60
CA ARG A 70 -11.78 4.17 0.01
C ARG A 70 -11.95 5.44 0.86
N ASP A 71 -11.38 6.61 0.51
CA ASP A 71 -11.99 7.86 0.99
C ASP A 71 -13.24 8.05 0.12
#